data_AF-A0A812IVY0-F1
#
_entry.id   AF-A0A812IVY0-F1
#
_cell.length_a   1.000
_cell.length_b   1.000
_cell.length_c   1.000
_cell.angle_alpha   90.00
_cell.angle_beta   90.00
_cell.angle_gamma   90.00
#
_symmetry.space_group_name_H-M   'P 1'
#
loop_
_entity.id
_entity.type
_entity.pdbx_description
1 polymer ?
#
loop_
_entity_poly.entity_id
_entity_poly.type
_entity_poly.pdbx_seq_one_letter_code
_entity_poly.pdbx_strand_id
1 'polypeptide(L)'
;MRWLLFALLASASATTVRTPNNPNSLNSTQPRLRKAAFVEGHGSAVAVAAQAQAPAAPPPTTGPSAHDVWRLFRQLLGYGVLACGAAFWAYWVPVKLHSEHEKFLAEKLEGRTFNMYLAYRFNFWMDSEGLAAMGIILAVGVLSLLTAGAFLYALFVGGSPVTGLWICFVWASAASVDPAAPAIMGFVGILSTLGGLVLLAVLLTTISDYFAKQVEASKAGRDPVVEGGHLLLLGHSVQTKQLLEEFAACEADDKPTTVVILAGQKKQEVEEEIVSWNTELGDLKLVVRSGKCCDKTDLWKVGADCAKRIVIPENPNMSKDESDASQMGILLTLRNQGKSGWPNDGHVAMSTCISTNRAYMQELYKDKAFILTSETIGRMMVQGVQDQGLCSVFNQLTGFDGDEFYVAGAEELGVVGKTFLELPFWFPVTVPWEWCGMGSTSSTPTNLWRYSRMTQSSSWRMMMTPSSLLRVPISISLGGQVSASLPNFRRPMQMMGKR
;
A
#
# COMPACT_ATOMS: atom_id res chain seq x y z
N MET A 1 7.12 -18.42 -5.27
CA MET A 1 5.98 -17.61 -5.76
C MET A 1 6.39 -16.26 -6.38
N ARG A 2 7.29 -15.46 -5.77
CA ARG A 2 7.78 -14.18 -6.35
C ARG A 2 8.45 -14.29 -7.75
N TRP A 3 9.11 -15.39 -8.06
CA TRP A 3 9.75 -15.61 -9.38
C TRP A 3 8.77 -15.86 -10.53
N LEU A 4 7.58 -16.41 -10.24
CA LEU A 4 6.56 -16.71 -11.24
C LEU A 4 5.81 -15.46 -11.70
N LEU A 5 5.59 -14.51 -10.78
CA LEU A 5 5.05 -13.18 -11.09
C LEU A 5 6.03 -12.33 -11.93
N PHE A 6 7.34 -12.44 -11.69
CA PHE A 6 8.36 -11.74 -12.46
C PHE A 6 8.49 -12.27 -13.90
N ALA A 7 8.34 -13.58 -14.10
CA ALA A 7 8.36 -14.19 -15.43
C ALA A 7 7.15 -13.82 -16.30
N LEU A 8 5.96 -13.69 -15.69
CA LEU A 8 4.73 -13.25 -16.37
C LEU A 8 4.78 -11.78 -16.79
N LEU A 9 5.33 -10.89 -15.94
CA LEU A 9 5.48 -9.47 -16.27
C LEU A 9 6.55 -9.20 -17.33
N ALA A 10 7.65 -9.97 -17.35
CA ALA A 10 8.69 -9.84 -18.37
C ALA A 10 8.22 -10.27 -19.78
N SER A 11 7.24 -11.19 -19.87
CA SER A 11 6.70 -11.66 -21.15
C SER A 11 5.77 -10.66 -21.85
N ALA A 12 5.23 -9.67 -21.11
CA ALA A 12 4.28 -8.69 -21.63
C ALA A 12 4.93 -7.44 -22.24
N SER A 13 6.26 -7.26 -22.12
CA SER A 13 6.96 -6.04 -22.54
C SER A 13 7.83 -6.19 -23.80
N ALA A 14 7.81 -7.34 -24.48
CA ALA A 14 8.59 -7.54 -25.70
C ALA A 14 7.69 -7.73 -26.94
N THR A 15 7.92 -6.88 -27.94
CA THR A 15 7.56 -7.02 -29.37
C THR A 15 6.17 -6.55 -29.83
N THR A 16 5.95 -5.23 -29.82
CA THR A 16 5.20 -4.54 -30.90
C THR A 16 6.19 -3.74 -31.74
N VAL A 17 6.72 -4.34 -32.81
CA VAL A 17 7.50 -3.61 -33.81
C VAL A 17 6.52 -2.87 -34.71
N ARG A 18 6.45 -1.54 -34.54
CA ARG A 18 5.80 -0.61 -35.48
C ARG A 18 6.55 -0.61 -36.80
N THR A 19 5.89 -0.98 -37.90
CA THR A 19 6.33 -0.61 -39.25
C THR A 19 5.93 0.86 -39.53
N PRO A 20 6.79 1.69 -40.15
CA PRO A 20 6.40 3.03 -40.55
C PRO A 20 5.60 2.98 -41.86
N ASN A 21 4.41 3.58 -41.83
CA ASN A 21 3.64 3.95 -43.01
C ASN A 21 4.43 4.96 -43.85
N ASN A 22 4.61 4.70 -45.15
CA ASN A 22 4.98 5.72 -46.13
C ASN A 22 3.92 5.74 -47.23
N PRO A 23 3.17 6.85 -47.41
CA PRO A 23 2.24 7.01 -48.53
C PRO A 23 3.00 7.62 -49.71
N ASN A 24 3.03 6.94 -50.86
CA ASN A 24 3.14 7.48 -52.23
C ASN A 24 3.93 6.52 -53.13
N SER A 25 3.22 5.77 -53.98
CA SER A 25 3.56 5.65 -55.41
C SER A 25 2.45 4.88 -56.13
N LEU A 26 1.66 5.63 -56.89
CA LEU A 26 0.75 5.15 -57.91
C LEU A 26 1.52 4.59 -59.12
N ASN A 27 0.87 3.61 -59.76
CA ASN A 27 0.83 3.30 -61.19
C ASN A 27 1.65 2.15 -61.81
N SER A 28 0.91 1.49 -62.71
CA SER A 28 1.28 0.57 -63.80
C SER A 28 1.73 -0.84 -63.39
N THR A 29 1.22 -1.96 -63.91
CA THR A 29 0.36 -2.25 -65.07
C THR A 29 -0.04 -3.73 -64.95
N GLN A 30 -1.34 -4.06 -64.98
CA GLN A 30 -1.83 -5.42 -65.21
C GLN A 30 -2.32 -5.54 -66.66
N PRO A 31 -1.98 -6.61 -67.41
CA PRO A 31 -2.79 -7.04 -68.52
C PRO A 31 -3.82 -8.09 -68.06
N ARG A 32 -5.07 -7.81 -68.41
CA ARG A 32 -6.25 -8.68 -68.38
C ARG A 32 -6.06 -9.91 -69.27
N LEU A 33 -6.83 -10.98 -69.01
CA LEU A 33 -7.65 -11.76 -69.97
C LEU A 33 -8.43 -12.84 -69.19
N ARG A 34 -9.72 -12.60 -68.89
CA ARG A 34 -10.96 -13.07 -69.56
C ARG A 34 -11.37 -14.51 -69.24
N LYS A 35 -12.53 -14.62 -68.58
CA LYS A 35 -13.41 -15.79 -68.50
C LYS A 35 -13.91 -16.18 -69.90
N ALA A 36 -13.95 -17.48 -70.19
CA ALA A 36 -14.89 -18.08 -71.13
C ALA A 36 -15.25 -19.49 -70.64
N ALA A 37 -16.52 -19.84 -70.81
CA ALA A 37 -17.15 -21.08 -70.36
C ALA A 37 -17.23 -22.12 -71.49
N PHE A 38 -17.49 -23.37 -71.06
CA PHE A 38 -18.23 -24.43 -71.76
C PHE A 38 -17.51 -25.27 -72.85
N VAL A 39 -17.46 -26.59 -72.63
CA VAL A 39 -17.98 -27.71 -73.48
C VAL A 39 -17.22 -29.02 -73.16
N GLU A 40 -17.98 -30.08 -72.90
CA GLU A 40 -17.53 -31.48 -72.74
C GLU A 40 -16.97 -32.06 -74.05
N GLY A 41 -16.03 -33.01 -73.92
CA GLY A 41 -15.61 -33.85 -75.05
C GLY A 41 -14.59 -34.92 -74.65
N HIS A 42 -15.04 -36.18 -74.64
CA HIS A 42 -14.19 -37.36 -74.60
C HIS A 42 -13.25 -37.44 -75.81
N GLY A 43 -12.03 -37.94 -75.60
CA GLY A 43 -11.14 -38.35 -76.69
C GLY A 43 -9.75 -38.75 -76.20
N SER A 44 -9.48 -40.06 -76.16
CA SER A 44 -8.13 -40.60 -75.99
C SER A 44 -7.27 -40.32 -77.23
N ALA A 45 -6.02 -39.89 -77.05
CA ALA A 45 -4.86 -40.42 -77.78
C ALA A 45 -3.58 -39.68 -77.39
N VAL A 46 -2.64 -40.48 -76.86
CA VAL A 46 -1.19 -40.41 -76.94
C VAL A 46 -0.60 -39.28 -77.81
N ALA A 47 0.12 -38.36 -77.16
CA ALA A 47 1.17 -37.57 -77.79
C ALA A 47 2.38 -37.51 -76.86
N VAL A 48 3.46 -38.12 -77.33
CA VAL A 48 4.81 -38.14 -76.75
C VAL A 48 5.33 -36.70 -76.66
N ALA A 49 5.64 -36.23 -75.46
CA ALA A 49 6.37 -34.99 -75.24
C ALA A 49 7.59 -35.25 -74.35
N ALA A 50 8.74 -34.90 -74.91
CA ALA A 50 10.07 -35.15 -74.39
C ALA A 50 10.28 -34.67 -72.95
N GLN A 51 10.98 -35.49 -72.16
CA GLN A 51 11.55 -35.12 -70.87
C GLN A 51 12.58 -33.99 -71.07
N ALA A 52 12.21 -32.79 -70.65
CA ALA A 52 13.16 -31.75 -70.26
C ALA A 52 13.34 -31.84 -68.74
N GLN A 53 14.47 -32.40 -68.33
CA GLN A 53 14.90 -32.52 -66.94
C GLN A 53 15.27 -31.13 -66.41
N ALA A 54 14.42 -30.57 -65.54
CA ALA A 54 14.80 -29.43 -64.71
C ALA A 54 15.76 -29.90 -63.60
N PRO A 55 16.81 -29.15 -63.24
CA PRO A 55 17.77 -29.57 -62.23
C PRO A 55 17.09 -29.76 -60.88
N ALA A 56 17.36 -30.90 -60.25
CA ALA A 56 16.84 -31.27 -58.94
C ALA A 56 17.13 -30.16 -57.91
N ALA A 57 16.08 -29.70 -57.23
CA ALA A 57 16.23 -28.90 -56.02
C ALA A 57 17.08 -29.68 -55.01
N PRO A 58 18.04 -29.04 -54.30
CA PRO A 58 18.81 -29.72 -53.27
C PRO A 58 17.86 -30.21 -52.17
N PRO A 59 18.09 -31.42 -51.60
CA PRO A 59 17.24 -31.93 -50.53
C PRO A 59 17.22 -30.93 -49.37
N PRO A 60 16.06 -30.67 -48.72
CA PRO A 60 16.01 -29.76 -47.60
C PRO A 60 16.97 -30.25 -46.52
N THR A 61 17.92 -29.39 -46.16
CA THR A 61 18.87 -29.62 -45.08
C THR A 61 18.10 -29.89 -43.80
N THR A 62 18.20 -31.13 -43.33
CA THR A 62 17.52 -31.65 -42.14
C THR A 62 18.09 -31.03 -40.87
N GLY A 63 17.67 -29.81 -40.54
CA GLY A 63 17.60 -29.35 -39.15
C GLY A 63 16.37 -29.98 -38.49
N PRO A 64 16.38 -30.26 -37.16
CA PRO A 64 15.21 -30.83 -36.51
C PRO A 64 14.02 -29.90 -36.73
N SER A 65 12.93 -30.44 -37.29
CA SER A 65 11.72 -29.66 -37.50
C SER A 65 11.17 -29.20 -36.14
N ALA A 66 10.48 -28.06 -36.07
CA ALA A 66 9.89 -27.57 -34.82
C ALA A 66 8.99 -28.62 -34.14
N HIS A 67 8.38 -29.51 -34.93
CA HIS A 67 7.58 -30.63 -34.46
C HIS A 67 8.41 -31.70 -33.74
N ASP A 68 9.62 -32.02 -34.22
CA ASP A 68 10.50 -33.00 -33.60
C ASP A 68 11.08 -32.49 -32.28
N VAL A 69 11.42 -31.19 -32.23
CA VAL A 69 11.84 -30.51 -31.00
C VAL A 69 10.73 -30.55 -29.95
N TRP A 70 9.49 -30.25 -30.35
CA TRP A 70 8.32 -30.33 -29.46
C TRP A 70 8.07 -31.75 -28.94
N ARG A 71 8.23 -32.75 -29.81
CA ARG A 71 8.04 -34.17 -29.45
C ARG A 71 9.08 -34.64 -28.44
N LEU A 72 10.34 -34.30 -28.65
CA LEU A 72 11.44 -34.58 -27.72
C LEU A 72 11.23 -33.89 -26.38
N PHE A 73 10.84 -32.60 -26.39
CA PHE A 73 10.52 -31.86 -25.18
C PHE A 73 9.39 -32.51 -24.38
N ARG A 74 8.28 -32.87 -25.04
CA ARG A 74 7.15 -33.58 -24.41
C ARG A 74 7.57 -34.92 -23.79
N GLN A 75 8.44 -35.66 -24.47
CA GLN A 75 8.93 -36.94 -23.97
C GLN A 75 9.82 -36.75 -22.73
N LEU A 76 10.78 -35.83 -22.78
CA LEU A 76 11.67 -35.54 -21.64
C LEU A 76 10.89 -35.06 -20.42
N LEU A 77 9.95 -34.13 -20.62
CA LEU A 77 9.09 -33.62 -19.55
C LEU A 77 8.21 -34.74 -18.96
N GLY A 78 7.59 -35.55 -19.82
CA GLY A 78 6.74 -36.65 -19.40
C GLY A 78 7.48 -37.72 -18.60
N TYR A 79 8.68 -38.13 -19.05
CA TYR A 79 9.52 -39.04 -18.29
C TYR A 79 9.99 -38.42 -16.97
N GLY A 80 10.29 -37.12 -16.95
CA GLY A 80 10.62 -36.40 -15.72
C GLY A 80 9.49 -36.44 -14.69
N VAL A 81 8.25 -36.13 -15.10
CA VAL A 81 7.09 -36.15 -14.18
C VAL A 81 6.79 -37.58 -13.70
N LEU A 82 6.88 -38.58 -14.58
CA LEU A 82 6.70 -39.97 -14.21
C LEU A 82 7.77 -40.46 -13.24
N ALA A 83 9.05 -40.11 -13.47
CA ALA A 83 10.14 -40.44 -12.56
C ALA A 83 9.93 -39.78 -11.19
N CYS A 84 9.51 -38.51 -11.15
CA CYS A 84 9.19 -37.81 -9.91
C CYS A 84 8.02 -38.47 -9.16
N GLY A 85 6.94 -38.83 -9.84
CA GLY A 85 5.81 -39.48 -9.18
C GLY A 85 6.11 -40.92 -8.75
N ALA A 86 6.89 -41.66 -9.53
CA ALA A 86 7.36 -43.00 -9.16
C ALA A 86 8.28 -42.92 -7.93
N ALA A 87 9.23 -41.99 -7.89
CA ALA A 87 10.07 -41.76 -6.72
C ALA A 87 9.25 -41.31 -5.50
N PHE A 88 8.23 -40.48 -5.70
CA PHE A 88 7.33 -40.04 -4.63
C PHE A 88 6.58 -41.23 -4.00
N TRP A 89 5.94 -42.07 -4.81
CA TRP A 89 5.12 -43.19 -4.31
C TRP A 89 5.93 -44.41 -3.88
N ALA A 90 7.01 -44.76 -4.59
CA ALA A 90 7.79 -45.96 -4.30
C ALA A 90 8.87 -45.76 -3.22
N TYR A 91 9.38 -44.53 -3.07
CA TYR A 91 10.47 -44.24 -2.14
C TYR A 91 10.04 -43.26 -1.04
N TRP A 92 9.53 -42.08 -1.38
CA TRP A 92 9.29 -41.04 -0.38
C TRP A 92 8.16 -41.40 0.61
N VAL A 93 7.00 -41.84 0.11
CA VAL A 93 5.85 -42.17 0.98
C VAL A 93 6.15 -43.34 1.94
N PRO A 94 6.70 -44.49 1.49
CA PRO A 94 7.00 -45.61 2.39
C PRO A 94 8.08 -45.28 3.41
N VAL A 95 9.15 -44.58 3.01
CA VAL A 95 10.22 -44.15 3.93
C VAL A 95 9.69 -43.19 4.97
N LYS A 96 8.84 -42.23 4.57
CA LYS A 96 8.20 -41.30 5.51
C LYS A 96 7.31 -42.06 6.49
N LEU A 97 6.45 -42.96 6.00
CA LEU A 97 5.56 -43.75 6.84
C LEU A 97 6.34 -44.62 7.83
N HIS A 98 7.45 -45.23 7.39
CA HIS A 98 8.32 -46.03 8.25
C HIS A 98 8.98 -45.18 9.33
N SER A 99 9.54 -44.02 8.96
CA SER A 99 10.15 -43.10 9.93
C SER A 99 9.14 -42.57 10.97
N GLU A 100 7.89 -42.38 10.58
CA GLU A 100 6.81 -41.94 11.48
C GLU A 100 6.32 -43.08 12.37
N HIS A 101 6.34 -44.32 11.85
CA HIS A 101 6.08 -45.51 12.63
C HIS A 101 7.15 -45.76 13.70
N GLU A 102 8.43 -45.57 13.37
CA GLU A 102 9.53 -45.66 14.34
C GLU A 102 9.41 -44.61 15.46
N LYS A 103 9.05 -43.37 15.12
CA LYS A 103 8.80 -42.31 16.12
C LYS A 103 7.62 -42.64 17.03
N PHE A 104 6.54 -43.18 16.46
CA PHE A 104 5.39 -43.64 17.24
C PHE A 104 5.78 -44.74 18.23
N LEU A 105 6.60 -45.71 17.82
CA LEU A 105 7.10 -46.77 18.70
C LEU A 105 8.07 -46.24 19.78
N ALA A 106 8.87 -45.22 19.44
CA ALA A 106 9.79 -44.59 20.38
C ALA A 106 9.09 -43.80 21.50
N GLU A 107 7.94 -43.20 21.22
CA GLU A 107 7.18 -42.38 22.18
C GLU A 107 6.40 -43.21 23.23
N LYS A 108 6.34 -44.56 23.10
CA LYS A 108 5.68 -45.49 24.05
C LYS A 108 4.30 -45.02 24.54
N LEU A 109 3.44 -44.59 23.61
CA LEU A 109 2.10 -44.10 23.91
C LEU A 109 1.14 -45.27 24.17
N GLU A 110 0.76 -45.50 25.44
CA GLU A 110 -0.21 -46.54 25.81
C GLU A 110 -1.63 -46.17 25.34
N GLY A 111 -2.35 -47.14 24.76
CA GLY A 111 -3.77 -47.02 24.40
C GLY A 111 -4.11 -46.20 23.15
N ARG A 112 -3.13 -45.73 22.37
CA ARG A 112 -3.37 -44.95 21.14
C ARG A 112 -3.00 -45.75 19.89
N THR A 113 -3.84 -45.66 18.86
CA THR A 113 -3.60 -46.30 17.54
C THR A 113 -2.68 -45.44 16.68
N PHE A 114 -1.85 -46.06 15.84
CA PHE A 114 -0.97 -45.38 14.88
C PHE A 114 -1.72 -44.38 13.96
N ASN A 115 -2.94 -44.72 13.51
CA ASN A 115 -3.79 -43.82 12.73
C ASN A 115 -4.11 -42.51 13.46
N MET A 116 -4.31 -42.56 14.79
CA MET A 116 -4.60 -41.38 15.59
C MET A 116 -3.36 -40.49 15.74
N TYR A 117 -2.17 -41.09 15.84
CA TYR A 117 -0.90 -40.36 15.83
C TYR A 117 -0.64 -39.66 14.49
N LEU A 118 -0.86 -40.36 13.37
CA LEU A 118 -0.72 -39.78 12.04
C LEU A 118 -1.71 -38.64 11.80
N ALA A 119 -2.98 -38.82 12.15
CA ALA A 119 -4.00 -37.77 12.03
C ALA A 119 -3.64 -36.54 12.88
N TYR A 120 -3.15 -36.75 14.11
CA TYR A 120 -2.69 -35.66 14.98
C TYR A 120 -1.53 -34.87 14.35
N ARG A 121 -0.50 -35.56 13.87
CA ARG A 121 0.66 -34.89 13.24
C ARG A 121 0.32 -34.23 11.92
N PHE A 122 -0.59 -34.80 11.15
CA PHE A 122 -1.10 -34.20 9.93
C PHE A 122 -1.88 -32.91 10.22
N ASN A 123 -2.77 -32.91 11.21
CA ASN A 123 -3.50 -31.72 11.61
C ASN A 123 -2.57 -30.62 12.13
N PHE A 124 -1.60 -30.99 12.98
CA PHE A 124 -0.60 -30.03 13.47
C PHE A 124 0.23 -29.41 12.34
N TRP A 125 0.66 -30.22 11.37
CA TRP A 125 1.36 -29.73 10.18
C TRP A 125 0.48 -28.77 9.37
N MET A 126 -0.78 -29.15 9.13
CA MET A 126 -1.76 -28.32 8.42
C MET A 126 -2.00 -26.97 9.11
N ASP A 127 -2.12 -26.96 10.44
CA ASP A 127 -2.32 -25.74 11.22
C ASP A 127 -1.08 -24.82 11.19
N SER A 128 0.12 -25.39 11.23
CA SER A 128 1.36 -24.62 11.26
C SER A 128 1.72 -23.93 9.94
N GLU A 129 1.48 -24.60 8.81
CA GLU A 129 1.85 -24.10 7.48
C GLU A 129 0.66 -23.45 6.72
N GLY A 130 -0.57 -23.69 7.17
CA GLY A 130 -1.78 -23.04 6.67
C GLY A 130 -1.96 -23.13 5.15
N LEU A 131 -1.85 -21.99 4.46
CA LEU A 131 -1.98 -21.92 3.00
C LEU A 131 -0.89 -22.69 2.24
N ALA A 132 0.32 -22.78 2.78
CA ALA A 132 1.41 -23.50 2.14
C ALA A 132 1.16 -25.02 2.15
N ALA A 133 0.64 -25.55 3.26
CA ALA A 133 0.24 -26.96 3.36
C ALA A 133 -0.82 -27.35 2.33
N MET A 134 -1.83 -26.49 2.13
CA MET A 134 -2.87 -26.71 1.11
C MET A 134 -2.30 -26.76 -0.31
N GLY A 135 -1.34 -25.89 -0.62
CA GLY A 135 -0.63 -25.93 -1.91
C GLY A 135 0.18 -27.22 -2.11
N ILE A 136 0.80 -27.74 -1.05
CA ILE A 136 1.55 -29.00 -1.08
C ILE A 136 0.61 -30.20 -1.28
N ILE A 137 -0.52 -30.25 -0.55
CA ILE A 137 -1.53 -31.31 -0.71
C ILE A 137 -2.04 -31.32 -2.16
N LEU A 138 -2.32 -30.14 -2.72
CA LEU A 138 -2.78 -30.02 -4.10
C LEU A 138 -1.73 -30.46 -5.12
N ALA A 139 -0.46 -30.08 -4.93
CA ALA A 139 0.63 -30.50 -5.81
C ALA A 139 0.83 -32.03 -5.78
N VAL A 140 0.75 -32.63 -4.59
CA VAL A 140 0.80 -34.09 -4.41
C VAL A 140 -0.43 -34.77 -5.05
N GLY A 141 -1.61 -34.19 -4.88
CA GLY A 141 -2.85 -34.63 -5.52
C GLY A 141 -2.75 -34.64 -7.05
N VAL A 142 -2.24 -33.58 -7.66
CA VAL A 142 -2.01 -33.50 -9.11
C VAL A 142 -0.95 -34.51 -9.55
N LEU A 143 0.19 -34.61 -8.85
CA LEU A 143 1.26 -35.55 -9.20
C LEU A 143 0.76 -37.01 -9.15
N SER A 144 0.00 -37.35 -8.10
CA SER A 144 -0.59 -38.68 -7.93
C SER A 144 -1.64 -39.00 -8.98
N LEU A 145 -2.55 -38.07 -9.29
CA LEU A 145 -3.55 -38.27 -10.34
C LEU A 145 -2.89 -38.49 -11.71
N LEU A 146 -1.88 -37.67 -12.06
CA LEU A 146 -1.19 -37.77 -13.35
C LEU A 146 -0.38 -39.07 -13.48
N THR A 147 0.30 -39.49 -12.42
CA THR A 147 1.09 -40.72 -12.46
C THR A 147 0.22 -41.98 -12.40
N ALA A 148 -0.77 -42.03 -11.51
CA ALA A 148 -1.73 -43.13 -11.46
C ALA A 148 -2.51 -43.25 -12.78
N GLY A 149 -2.99 -42.14 -13.33
CA GLY A 149 -3.67 -42.10 -14.63
C GLY A 149 -2.79 -42.59 -15.77
N ALA A 150 -1.51 -42.17 -15.80
CA ALA A 150 -0.55 -42.62 -16.80
C ALA A 150 -0.26 -44.13 -16.74
N PHE A 151 -0.11 -44.69 -15.54
CA PHE A 151 0.11 -46.12 -15.35
C PHE A 151 -1.14 -46.94 -15.70
N LEU A 152 -2.33 -46.48 -15.31
CA LEU A 152 -3.60 -47.11 -15.70
C LEU A 152 -3.78 -47.09 -17.23
N TYR A 153 -3.48 -45.97 -17.88
CA TYR A 153 -3.53 -45.87 -19.34
C TYR A 153 -2.55 -46.85 -20.02
N ALA A 154 -1.32 -46.97 -19.51
CA ALA A 154 -0.32 -47.90 -20.04
C ALA A 154 -0.73 -49.37 -19.90
N LEU A 155 -1.31 -49.75 -18.75
CA LEU A 155 -1.75 -51.13 -18.46
C LEU A 155 -2.94 -51.56 -19.32
N PHE A 156 -3.91 -50.66 -19.52
CA PHE A 156 -5.20 -51.02 -20.14
C PHE A 156 -5.27 -50.75 -21.65
N VAL A 157 -4.55 -49.74 -22.15
CA VAL A 157 -4.60 -49.32 -23.57
C VAL A 157 -3.33 -49.76 -24.33
N GLY A 158 -2.25 -50.14 -23.62
CA GLY A 158 -1.01 -50.65 -24.23
C GLY A 158 -0.14 -49.58 -24.89
N GLY A 159 -0.34 -48.29 -24.55
CA GLY A 159 0.44 -47.16 -25.07
C GLY A 159 1.63 -46.77 -24.20
N SER A 160 2.45 -45.82 -24.67
CA SER A 160 3.53 -45.26 -23.85
C SER A 160 2.96 -44.48 -22.64
N PRO A 161 3.52 -44.65 -21.43
CA PRO A 161 3.01 -44.00 -20.23
C PRO A 161 3.08 -42.47 -20.31
N VAL A 162 4.02 -41.92 -21.09
CA VAL A 162 4.12 -40.49 -21.38
C VAL A 162 2.92 -39.97 -22.18
N THR A 163 2.40 -40.78 -23.10
CA THR A 163 1.20 -40.42 -23.86
C THR A 163 -0.02 -40.45 -22.95
N GLY A 164 -0.11 -41.46 -22.08
CA GLY A 164 -1.14 -41.57 -21.04
C GLY A 164 -1.15 -40.38 -20.08
N LEU A 165 0.01 -39.94 -19.61
CA LEU A 165 0.13 -38.75 -18.74
C LEU A 165 -0.49 -37.51 -19.37
N TRP A 166 -0.20 -37.26 -20.65
CA TRP A 166 -0.73 -36.09 -21.36
C TRP A 166 -2.24 -36.18 -21.58
N ILE A 167 -2.74 -37.37 -21.92
CA ILE A 167 -4.17 -37.60 -22.10
C ILE A 167 -4.90 -37.44 -20.77
N CYS A 168 -4.36 -37.99 -19.67
CA CYS A 168 -4.90 -37.82 -18.32
C CYS A 168 -4.88 -36.36 -17.86
N PHE A 169 -3.85 -35.58 -18.21
CA PHE A 169 -3.83 -34.14 -17.96
C PHE A 169 -4.97 -33.42 -18.68
N VAL A 170 -5.16 -33.72 -19.97
CA VAL A 170 -6.26 -33.15 -20.77
C VAL A 170 -7.63 -33.54 -20.19
N TRP A 171 -7.84 -34.83 -19.88
CA TRP A 171 -9.07 -35.30 -19.25
C TRP A 171 -9.32 -34.66 -17.88
N ALA A 172 -8.29 -34.58 -17.02
CA ALA A 172 -8.42 -33.95 -15.72
C ALA A 172 -8.77 -32.45 -15.80
N SER A 173 -8.28 -31.75 -16.83
CA SER A 173 -8.50 -30.30 -17.00
C SER A 173 -9.79 -29.92 -17.74
N ALA A 174 -10.17 -30.68 -18.77
CA ALA A 174 -11.21 -30.29 -19.72
C ALA A 174 -12.36 -31.30 -19.82
N ALA A 175 -12.32 -32.38 -19.03
CA ALA A 175 -13.31 -33.46 -19.03
C ALA A 175 -13.65 -34.00 -20.43
N SER A 176 -12.67 -34.01 -21.34
CA SER A 176 -12.87 -34.28 -22.77
C SER A 176 -12.65 -35.76 -23.13
N VAL A 177 -13.52 -36.65 -22.62
CA VAL A 177 -13.47 -38.08 -22.97
C VAL A 177 -14.22 -38.33 -24.27
N ASP A 178 -13.55 -38.92 -25.26
CA ASP A 178 -14.16 -39.23 -26.55
C ASP A 178 -15.24 -40.32 -26.42
N PRO A 179 -16.50 -40.07 -26.83
CA PRO A 179 -17.59 -41.06 -26.72
C PRO A 179 -17.39 -42.30 -27.60
N ALA A 180 -16.55 -42.18 -28.64
CA ALA A 180 -16.25 -43.25 -29.58
C ALA A 180 -15.04 -44.11 -29.16
N ALA A 181 -14.42 -43.83 -28.01
CA ALA A 181 -13.27 -44.58 -27.52
C ALA A 181 -13.68 -45.98 -27.01
N PRO A 182 -12.75 -46.96 -27.03
CA PRO A 182 -12.99 -48.28 -26.44
C PRO A 182 -13.47 -48.17 -24.98
N ALA A 183 -14.41 -49.02 -24.56
CA ALA A 183 -15.05 -48.95 -23.23
C ALA A 183 -14.04 -48.87 -22.06
N ILE A 184 -12.90 -49.57 -22.19
CA ILE A 184 -11.83 -49.58 -21.20
C ILE A 184 -11.09 -48.23 -21.14
N MET A 185 -10.85 -47.59 -22.28
CA MET A 185 -10.25 -46.26 -22.35
C MET A 185 -11.20 -45.20 -21.79
N GLY A 186 -12.51 -45.34 -22.07
CA GLY A 186 -13.56 -44.50 -21.50
C GLY A 186 -13.62 -44.59 -19.97
N PHE A 187 -13.46 -45.79 -19.40
CA PHE A 187 -13.46 -45.97 -17.94
C PHE A 187 -12.29 -45.24 -17.25
N VAL A 188 -11.07 -45.38 -17.78
CA VAL A 188 -9.89 -44.64 -17.28
C VAL A 188 -10.08 -43.14 -17.45
N GLY A 189 -10.67 -42.72 -18.57
CA GLY A 189 -11.06 -41.33 -18.82
C GLY A 189 -11.98 -40.79 -17.73
N ILE A 190 -13.12 -41.44 -17.50
CA ILE A 190 -14.12 -41.03 -16.50
C ILE A 190 -13.52 -40.95 -15.08
N LEU A 191 -12.66 -41.91 -14.71
CA LEU A 191 -12.04 -41.91 -13.39
C LEU A 191 -11.02 -40.75 -13.24
N SER A 192 -10.28 -40.47 -14.32
CA SER A 192 -9.35 -39.34 -14.39
C SER A 192 -10.07 -37.98 -14.41
N THR A 193 -11.20 -37.86 -15.11
CA THR A 193 -12.00 -36.61 -15.12
C THR A 193 -12.61 -36.35 -13.76
N LEU A 194 -13.14 -37.37 -13.08
CA LEU A 194 -13.70 -37.23 -11.73
C LEU A 194 -12.63 -36.75 -10.73
N GLY A 195 -11.44 -37.37 -10.74
CA GLY A 195 -10.32 -36.91 -9.92
C GLY A 195 -9.87 -35.49 -10.26
N GLY A 196 -9.84 -35.16 -11.56
CA GLY A 196 -9.52 -33.81 -12.05
C GLY A 196 -10.50 -32.74 -11.58
N LEU A 197 -11.81 -33.03 -11.63
CA LEU A 197 -12.86 -32.14 -11.14
C LEU A 197 -12.72 -31.85 -9.63
N VAL A 198 -12.42 -32.88 -8.83
CA VAL A 198 -12.19 -32.70 -7.39
C VAL A 198 -10.96 -31.83 -7.13
N LEU A 199 -9.83 -32.10 -7.81
CA LEU A 199 -8.62 -31.29 -7.66
C LEU A 199 -8.81 -29.85 -8.14
N LEU A 200 -9.57 -29.64 -9.22
CA LEU A 200 -9.90 -28.32 -9.74
C LEU A 200 -10.76 -27.53 -8.75
N ALA A 201 -11.74 -28.19 -8.10
CA ALA A 201 -12.56 -27.56 -7.07
C ALA A 201 -11.70 -27.11 -5.87
N VAL A 202 -10.83 -27.99 -5.37
CA VAL A 202 -9.89 -27.64 -4.28
C VAL A 202 -8.93 -26.52 -4.70
N LEU A 203 -8.45 -26.52 -5.94
CA LEU A 203 -7.61 -25.45 -6.47
C LEU A 203 -8.33 -24.11 -6.46
N LEU A 204 -9.55 -24.07 -6.96
CA LEU A 204 -10.34 -22.84 -7.03
C LEU A 204 -10.63 -22.29 -5.62
N THR A 205 -11.00 -23.16 -4.68
CA THR A 205 -11.24 -22.77 -3.28
C THR A 205 -9.97 -22.23 -2.63
N THR A 206 -8.85 -22.93 -2.74
CA THR A 206 -7.58 -22.49 -2.13
C THR A 206 -7.08 -21.16 -2.72
N ILE A 207 -7.23 -20.94 -4.03
CA ILE A 207 -6.91 -19.67 -4.67
C ILE A 207 -7.84 -18.56 -4.17
N SER A 208 -9.15 -18.82 -4.08
CA SER A 208 -10.12 -17.85 -3.57
C SER A 208 -9.82 -17.46 -2.12
N ASP A 209 -9.52 -18.42 -1.25
CA ASP A 209 -9.16 -18.18 0.15
C ASP A 209 -7.83 -17.41 0.29
N TYR A 210 -6.86 -17.68 -0.59
CA TYR A 210 -5.61 -16.92 -0.65
C TYR A 210 -5.88 -15.44 -0.97
N PHE A 211 -6.68 -15.17 -2.01
CA PHE A 211 -7.03 -13.80 -2.38
C PHE A 211 -7.89 -13.12 -1.31
N ALA A 212 -8.85 -13.83 -0.70
CA ALA A 212 -9.66 -13.32 0.40
C ALA A 212 -8.78 -12.90 1.57
N LYS A 213 -7.82 -13.74 1.99
CA LYS A 213 -6.85 -13.43 3.06
C LYS A 213 -5.95 -12.25 2.71
N GLN A 214 -5.52 -12.13 1.45
CA GLN A 214 -4.70 -10.99 1.02
C GLN A 214 -5.51 -9.69 1.07
N VAL A 215 -6.77 -9.73 0.61
CA VAL A 215 -7.69 -8.58 0.68
C VAL A 215 -7.99 -8.22 2.13
N GLU A 216 -8.23 -9.21 3.01
CA GLU A 216 -8.41 -8.99 4.44
C GLU A 216 -7.16 -8.40 5.11
N ALA A 217 -5.96 -8.84 4.74
CA ALA A 217 -4.71 -8.28 5.27
C ALA A 217 -4.54 -6.81 4.89
N SER A 218 -4.88 -6.43 3.65
CA SER A 218 -4.89 -5.03 3.21
C SER A 218 -6.01 -4.23 3.88
N LYS A 219 -7.20 -4.81 4.07
CA LYS A 219 -8.30 -4.21 4.85
C LYS A 219 -7.95 -4.03 6.33
N ALA A 220 -7.09 -4.88 6.89
CA ALA A 220 -6.60 -4.75 8.26
C ALA A 220 -5.56 -3.62 8.43
N GLY A 221 -5.04 -3.06 7.33
CA GLY A 221 -4.03 -2.01 7.38
C GLY A 221 -2.66 -2.51 7.86
N ARG A 222 -2.25 -3.71 7.43
CA ARG A 222 -0.94 -4.28 7.77
C ARG A 222 0.22 -3.69 6.97
N ASP A 223 -0.07 -3.05 5.84
CA ASP A 223 0.95 -2.51 4.95
C ASP A 223 1.57 -1.22 5.54
N PRO A 224 2.91 -1.09 5.51
CA PRO A 224 3.58 0.08 6.04
C PRO A 224 3.28 1.33 5.21
N VAL A 225 3.27 2.47 5.88
CA VAL A 225 3.18 3.79 5.26
C VAL A 225 4.58 4.17 4.78
N VAL A 226 4.72 4.43 3.48
CA VAL A 226 5.98 4.79 2.81
C VAL A 226 6.02 6.30 2.50
N GLU A 227 4.99 7.03 2.88
CA GLU A 227 4.91 8.48 2.74
C GLU A 227 5.79 9.14 3.81
N GLY A 228 6.46 10.23 3.44
CA GLY A 228 7.29 11.02 4.33
C GLY A 228 6.73 12.44 4.46
N GLY A 229 7.06 13.11 5.56
CA GLY A 229 6.58 14.47 5.83
C GLY A 229 5.11 14.55 6.25
N HIS A 230 4.45 13.42 6.47
CA HIS A 230 3.06 13.36 6.91
C HIS A 230 2.87 13.78 8.37
N LEU A 231 1.62 14.08 8.71
CA LEU A 231 1.18 14.23 10.10
C LEU A 231 0.70 12.87 10.61
N LEU A 232 1.26 12.42 11.73
CA LEU A 232 0.91 11.17 12.37
C LEU A 232 0.07 11.43 13.62
N LEU A 233 -1.17 10.97 13.63
CA LEU A 233 -2.05 10.99 14.79
C LEU A 233 -2.01 9.64 15.51
N LEU A 234 -1.61 9.64 16.78
CA LEU A 234 -1.49 8.42 17.59
C LEU A 234 -2.68 8.31 18.55
N GLY A 235 -3.64 7.46 18.18
CA GLY A 235 -4.90 7.29 18.89
C GLY A 235 -6.09 7.70 18.04
N HIS A 236 -7.26 7.23 18.44
CA HIS A 236 -8.54 7.57 17.84
C HIS A 236 -9.57 7.76 18.96
N SER A 237 -10.32 8.85 18.88
CA SER A 237 -11.34 9.23 19.86
C SER A 237 -12.34 10.21 19.23
N VAL A 238 -13.36 10.61 19.98
CA VAL A 238 -14.35 11.61 19.54
C VAL A 238 -13.69 12.95 19.13
N GLN A 239 -12.54 13.29 19.72
CA GLN A 239 -11.76 14.49 19.38
C GLN A 239 -11.09 14.40 18.00
N THR A 240 -10.97 13.20 17.43
CA THR A 240 -10.31 12.98 16.13
C THR A 240 -11.06 13.71 15.01
N LYS A 241 -12.39 13.78 15.07
CA LYS A 241 -13.20 14.55 14.11
C LYS A 241 -12.74 16.01 14.05
N GLN A 242 -12.74 16.68 15.20
CA GLN A 242 -12.40 18.10 15.31
C GLN A 242 -10.97 18.35 14.85
N LEU A 243 -10.01 17.50 15.24
CA LEU A 243 -8.63 17.62 14.80
C LEU A 243 -8.49 17.51 13.28
N LEU A 244 -9.20 16.57 12.64
CA LEU A 244 -9.15 16.39 11.19
C LEU A 244 -9.75 17.58 10.44
N GLU A 245 -10.87 18.14 10.91
CA GLU A 245 -11.51 19.32 10.33
C GLU A 245 -10.60 20.56 10.45
N GLU A 246 -9.96 20.76 11.60
CA GLU A 246 -9.01 21.86 11.80
C GLU A 246 -7.76 21.70 10.91
N PHE A 247 -7.24 20.47 10.77
CA PHE A 247 -6.14 20.22 9.81
C PHE A 247 -6.55 20.45 8.36
N ALA A 248 -7.82 20.19 8.02
CA ALA A 248 -8.36 20.43 6.70
C ALA A 248 -8.58 21.91 6.42
N ALA A 249 -8.98 22.69 7.44
CA ALA A 249 -9.19 24.13 7.37
C ALA A 249 -7.87 24.92 7.30
N CYS A 250 -6.78 24.40 7.84
CA CYS A 250 -5.48 25.08 7.85
C CYS A 250 -5.03 25.53 6.44
N GLU A 251 -4.79 26.82 6.27
CA GLU A 251 -4.28 27.46 5.03
C GLU A 251 -2.79 27.84 5.12
N ALA A 252 -2.00 27.14 5.94
CA ALA A 252 -0.57 27.40 6.04
C ALA A 252 0.21 26.92 4.80
N ASP A 253 1.29 27.62 4.45
CA ASP A 253 2.25 27.21 3.39
C ASP A 253 2.80 25.79 3.60
N ASP A 254 2.75 25.30 4.84
CA ASP A 254 3.20 23.97 5.26
C ASP A 254 2.06 23.07 5.75
N LYS A 255 0.91 23.15 5.08
CA LYS A 255 -0.26 22.31 5.31
C LYS A 255 0.11 20.83 5.11
N PRO A 256 -0.25 19.94 6.05
CA PRO A 256 -0.06 18.52 5.85
C PRO A 256 -0.93 18.03 4.68
N THR A 257 -0.34 17.38 3.68
CA THR A 257 -1.12 16.79 2.57
C THR A 257 -1.68 15.41 2.94
N THR A 258 -1.06 14.75 3.92
CA THR A 258 -1.43 13.39 4.33
C THR A 258 -1.43 13.30 5.85
N VAL A 259 -2.53 12.76 6.38
CA VAL A 259 -2.72 12.45 7.79
C VAL A 259 -2.81 10.93 7.96
N VAL A 260 -1.92 10.38 8.78
CA VAL A 260 -1.89 8.96 9.12
C VAL A 260 -2.42 8.79 10.54
N ILE A 261 -3.39 7.91 10.73
CA ILE A 261 -3.94 7.57 12.06
C ILE A 261 -3.49 6.17 12.44
N LEU A 262 -2.84 6.05 13.61
CA LEU A 262 -2.58 4.76 14.25
C LEU A 262 -3.57 4.56 15.41
N ALA A 263 -4.46 3.59 15.27
CA ALA A 263 -5.48 3.29 16.29
C ALA A 263 -5.38 1.84 16.77
N GLY A 264 -5.77 1.61 18.03
CA GLY A 264 -5.86 0.25 18.59
C GLY A 264 -7.02 -0.58 18.04
N GLN A 265 -8.05 0.08 17.52
CA GLN A 265 -9.23 -0.53 16.88
C GLN A 265 -8.92 -1.03 15.46
N LYS A 266 -9.81 -1.82 14.88
CA LYS A 266 -9.62 -2.27 13.49
C LYS A 266 -9.78 -1.09 12.55
N LYS A 267 -8.98 -1.09 11.48
CA LYS A 267 -9.00 -0.05 10.43
C LYS A 267 -10.41 0.23 9.92
N GLN A 268 -11.20 -0.81 9.63
CA GLN A 268 -12.56 -0.68 9.09
C GLN A 268 -13.50 0.04 10.05
N GLU A 269 -13.42 -0.27 11.36
CA GLU A 269 -14.26 0.35 12.39
C GLU A 269 -13.96 1.86 12.48
N VAL A 270 -12.67 2.24 12.45
CA VAL A 270 -12.24 3.64 12.48
C VAL A 270 -12.66 4.40 11.20
N GLU A 271 -12.52 3.79 10.03
CA GLU A 271 -12.95 4.40 8.76
C GLU A 271 -14.48 4.58 8.72
N GLU A 272 -15.24 3.61 9.21
CA GLU A 272 -16.70 3.69 9.33
C GLU A 272 -17.13 4.79 10.32
N GLU A 273 -16.44 4.93 11.46
CA GLU A 273 -16.70 6.01 12.42
C GLU A 273 -16.45 7.39 11.81
N ILE A 274 -15.32 7.59 11.12
CA ILE A 274 -14.97 8.88 10.49
C ILE A 274 -15.99 9.26 9.40
N VAL A 275 -16.47 8.27 8.64
CA VAL A 275 -17.54 8.47 7.65
C VAL A 275 -18.87 8.79 8.33
N SER A 276 -19.20 8.11 9.44
CA SER A 276 -20.44 8.36 10.19
C SER A 276 -20.52 9.77 10.77
N TRP A 277 -19.37 10.34 11.12
CA TRP A 277 -19.26 11.71 11.64
C TRP A 277 -19.40 12.79 10.58
N ASN A 278 -19.40 12.42 9.29
CA ASN A 278 -19.39 13.33 8.14
C ASN A 278 -18.27 14.39 8.26
N THR A 279 -17.05 13.91 8.54
CA THR A 279 -15.86 14.73 8.76
C THR A 279 -15.42 15.39 7.45
N GLU A 280 -15.26 16.72 7.44
CA GLU A 280 -14.80 17.46 6.26
C GLU A 280 -13.27 17.38 6.14
N LEU A 281 -12.77 16.57 5.20
CA LEU A 281 -11.33 16.35 5.00
C LEU A 281 -10.69 17.30 3.98
N GLY A 282 -11.48 18.01 3.17
CA GLY A 282 -10.97 18.87 2.09
C GLY A 282 -10.00 18.12 1.16
N ASP A 283 -8.78 18.64 1.03
CA ASP A 283 -7.70 18.06 0.22
C ASP A 283 -6.82 17.05 0.98
N LEU A 284 -7.12 16.74 2.24
CA LEU A 284 -6.31 15.84 3.06
C LEU A 284 -6.47 14.39 2.61
N LYS A 285 -5.35 13.72 2.37
CA LYS A 285 -5.32 12.27 2.23
C LYS A 285 -5.28 11.60 3.60
N LEU A 286 -6.34 10.88 3.96
CA LEU A 286 -6.43 10.13 5.20
C LEU A 286 -5.95 8.68 5.03
N VAL A 287 -5.07 8.23 5.93
CA VAL A 287 -4.52 6.87 5.93
C VAL A 287 -4.65 6.25 7.32
N VAL A 288 -5.56 5.30 7.50
CA VAL A 288 -5.77 4.63 8.79
C VAL A 288 -4.99 3.32 8.88
N ARG A 289 -4.36 3.06 10.02
CA ARG A 289 -3.63 1.82 10.35
C ARG A 289 -4.02 1.33 11.74
N SER A 290 -4.13 0.01 11.89
CA SER A 290 -4.42 -0.63 13.17
C SER A 290 -3.13 -1.07 13.85
N GLY A 291 -3.01 -0.90 15.16
CA GLY A 291 -1.83 -1.29 15.94
C GLY A 291 -1.77 -0.65 17.32
N LYS A 292 -0.75 -1.00 18.09
CA LYS A 292 -0.50 -0.42 19.42
C LYS A 292 0.44 0.77 19.31
N CYS A 293 0.00 1.94 19.75
CA CYS A 293 0.79 3.17 19.69
C CYS A 293 2.10 3.10 20.50
N CYS A 294 2.18 2.24 21.53
CA CYS A 294 3.38 2.08 22.35
C CYS A 294 4.42 1.14 21.73
N ASP A 295 4.06 0.35 20.71
CA ASP A 295 4.97 -0.62 20.12
C ASP A 295 5.83 -0.02 19.02
N LYS A 296 7.12 -0.38 19.04
CA LYS A 296 8.10 0.08 18.04
C LYS A 296 7.72 -0.37 16.63
N THR A 297 7.26 -1.62 16.48
CA THR A 297 7.00 -2.18 15.14
C THR A 297 5.83 -1.48 14.47
N ASP A 298 4.80 -1.15 15.25
CA ASP A 298 3.62 -0.42 14.78
C ASP A 298 3.93 1.07 14.51
N LEU A 299 4.76 1.72 15.32
CA LEU A 299 5.24 3.07 15.04
C LEU A 299 6.09 3.15 13.77
N TRP A 300 6.94 2.15 13.54
CA TRP A 300 7.71 2.06 12.28
C TRP A 300 6.78 1.81 11.08
N LYS A 301 5.74 0.96 11.25
CA LYS A 301 4.74 0.69 10.21
C LYS A 301 4.01 1.96 9.75
N VAL A 302 3.79 2.94 10.63
CA VAL A 302 3.16 4.22 10.26
C VAL A 302 4.14 5.32 9.87
N GLY A 303 5.42 4.99 9.72
CA GLY A 303 6.46 5.94 9.32
C GLY A 303 6.72 7.02 10.37
N ALA A 304 6.68 6.68 11.67
CA ALA A 304 6.94 7.65 12.75
C ALA A 304 8.35 8.28 12.67
N ASP A 305 9.28 7.64 11.97
CA ASP A 305 10.63 8.15 11.71
C ASP A 305 10.66 9.27 10.65
N CYS A 306 9.82 9.15 9.63
CA CYS A 306 9.70 10.07 8.50
C CYS A 306 8.58 11.12 8.66
N ALA A 307 7.78 11.02 9.72
CA ALA A 307 6.71 11.97 10.02
C ALA A 307 7.27 13.36 10.34
N LYS A 308 6.64 14.41 9.83
CA LYS A 308 7.02 15.81 10.15
C LYS A 308 6.46 16.25 11.51
N ARG A 309 5.27 15.76 11.84
CA ARG A 309 4.55 16.10 13.06
C ARG A 309 3.89 14.83 13.60
N ILE A 310 4.06 14.57 14.88
CA ILE A 310 3.33 13.51 15.58
C ILE A 310 2.42 14.17 16.61
N VAL A 311 1.13 13.87 16.57
CA VAL A 311 0.13 14.39 17.51
C VAL A 311 -0.39 13.23 18.36
N ILE A 312 -0.32 13.39 19.68
CA ILE A 312 -0.75 12.39 20.66
C ILE A 312 -1.86 13.02 21.52
N PRO A 313 -3.13 12.89 21.11
CA PRO A 313 -4.26 13.40 21.89
C PRO A 313 -4.48 12.59 23.17
N GLU A 314 -5.26 13.15 24.09
CA GLU A 314 -5.79 12.42 25.24
C GLU A 314 -6.86 11.42 24.78
N ASN A 315 -6.96 10.30 25.51
CA ASN A 315 -8.00 9.33 25.25
C ASN A 315 -9.14 9.47 26.28
N PRO A 316 -10.30 10.03 25.89
CA PRO A 316 -11.42 10.24 26.81
C PRO A 316 -12.07 8.93 27.29
N ASN A 317 -11.79 7.79 26.65
CA ASN A 317 -12.34 6.49 27.03
C ASN A 317 -11.55 5.81 28.16
N MET A 318 -10.39 6.36 28.55
CA MET A 318 -9.52 5.83 29.60
C MET A 318 -9.55 6.73 30.83
N SER A 319 -9.12 6.21 31.99
CA SER A 319 -8.85 7.09 33.12
C SER A 319 -7.69 8.05 32.81
N LYS A 320 -7.64 9.19 33.50
CA LYS A 320 -6.60 10.21 33.29
C LYS A 320 -5.19 9.65 33.49
N ASP A 321 -5.01 8.82 34.53
CA ASP A 321 -3.73 8.18 34.82
C ASP A 321 -3.33 7.17 33.73
N GLU A 322 -4.28 6.36 33.24
CA GLU A 322 -4.02 5.39 32.16
C GLU A 322 -3.69 6.09 30.83
N SER A 323 -4.40 7.18 30.50
CA SER A 323 -4.13 7.97 29.29
C SER A 323 -2.72 8.57 29.35
N ASP A 324 -2.36 9.24 30.44
CA ASP A 324 -1.02 9.81 30.62
C ASP A 324 0.07 8.73 30.63
N ALA A 325 -0.16 7.57 31.27
CA ALA A 325 0.79 6.46 31.28
C ALA A 325 1.01 5.88 29.88
N SER A 326 -0.06 5.73 29.09
CA SER A 326 0.01 5.30 27.69
C SER A 326 0.83 6.30 26.85
N GLN A 327 0.54 7.59 26.97
CA GLN A 327 1.28 8.65 26.28
C GLN A 327 2.76 8.71 26.66
N MET A 328 3.08 8.53 27.95
CA MET A 328 4.46 8.44 28.42
C MET A 328 5.17 7.23 27.81
N GLY A 329 4.49 6.08 27.70
CA GLY A 329 4.99 4.90 27.00
C GLY A 329 5.30 5.17 25.53
N ILE A 330 4.41 5.88 24.82
CA ILE A 330 4.63 6.30 23.43
C ILE A 330 5.88 7.19 23.32
N LEU A 331 6.00 8.21 24.18
CA LEU A 331 7.18 9.08 24.19
C LEU A 331 8.48 8.33 24.46
N LEU A 332 8.47 7.39 25.41
CA LEU A 332 9.63 6.54 25.70
C LEU A 332 10.04 5.74 24.48
N THR A 333 9.08 5.12 23.79
CA THR A 333 9.35 4.35 22.57
C THR A 333 9.92 5.25 21.49
N LEU A 334 9.34 6.42 21.25
CA LEU A 334 9.81 7.41 20.27
C LEU A 334 11.22 7.91 20.57
N ARG A 335 11.50 8.29 21.82
CA ARG A 335 12.81 8.75 22.28
C ARG A 335 13.89 7.68 22.10
N ASN A 336 13.55 6.42 22.39
CA ASN A 336 14.49 5.30 22.33
C ASN A 336 14.78 4.82 20.89
N GLN A 337 14.14 5.40 19.87
CA GLN A 337 14.42 5.07 18.47
C GLN A 337 15.35 6.08 17.80
N GLY A 338 16.21 5.59 16.89
CA GLY A 338 17.14 6.43 16.13
C GLY A 338 18.26 7.01 16.99
N LYS A 339 19.04 7.94 16.42
CA LYS A 339 20.14 8.62 17.13
C LYS A 339 19.65 9.78 18.02
N SER A 340 18.54 10.40 17.65
CA SER A 340 17.99 11.61 18.28
C SER A 340 16.50 11.50 18.65
N GLY A 341 15.96 10.28 18.71
CA GLY A 341 14.51 10.06 18.85
C GLY A 341 13.76 10.20 17.52
N TRP A 342 12.68 9.44 17.35
CA TRP A 342 11.71 9.66 16.27
C TRP A 342 10.68 10.73 16.67
N PRO A 343 10.24 11.60 15.76
CA PRO A 343 10.62 11.69 14.34
C PRO A 343 12.03 12.28 14.13
N ASN A 344 12.68 11.99 13.00
CA ASN A 344 14.06 12.44 12.76
C ASN A 344 14.15 13.97 12.56
N ASP A 345 13.28 14.51 11.71
CA ASP A 345 13.20 15.94 11.33
C ASP A 345 11.79 16.50 11.59
N GLY A 346 11.31 16.30 12.81
CA GLY A 346 9.94 16.66 13.17
C GLY A 346 9.76 16.92 14.66
N HIS A 347 8.52 17.25 15.02
CA HIS A 347 8.12 17.58 16.39
C HIS A 347 6.95 16.70 16.85
N VAL A 348 6.83 16.54 18.16
CA VAL A 348 5.74 15.81 18.82
C VAL A 348 4.90 16.78 19.61
N ALA A 349 3.61 16.88 19.32
CA ALA A 349 2.64 17.62 20.12
C ALA A 349 1.78 16.63 20.90
N MET A 350 1.58 16.87 22.19
CA MET A 350 0.72 16.01 23.01
C MET A 350 -0.06 16.77 24.06
N SER A 351 -1.18 16.19 24.50
CA SER A 351 -2.01 16.71 25.58
C SER A 351 -1.99 15.78 26.78
N THR A 352 -1.55 16.28 27.94
CA THR A 352 -1.57 15.54 29.21
C THR A 352 -2.77 15.94 30.06
N CYS A 353 -3.39 14.94 30.69
CA CYS A 353 -4.53 15.14 31.57
C CYS A 353 -4.12 15.69 32.94
N ILE A 354 -2.95 15.28 33.47
CA ILE A 354 -2.45 15.66 34.80
C ILE A 354 -1.31 16.66 34.65
N SER A 355 -1.49 17.88 35.16
CA SER A 355 -0.51 18.95 34.99
C SER A 355 0.85 18.66 35.62
N THR A 356 0.90 17.87 36.70
CA THR A 356 2.14 17.39 37.33
C THR A 356 2.99 16.54 36.39
N ASN A 357 2.37 15.76 35.50
CA ASN A 357 3.08 14.87 34.57
C ASN A 357 3.79 15.63 33.44
N ARG A 358 3.34 16.85 33.14
CA ARG A 358 3.90 17.72 32.10
C ARG A 358 5.41 17.89 32.23
N ALA A 359 5.91 18.17 33.43
CA ALA A 359 7.34 18.42 33.66
C ALA A 359 8.18 17.18 33.32
N TYR A 360 7.74 16.01 33.77
CA TYR A 360 8.44 14.74 33.51
C TYR A 360 8.42 14.37 32.02
N MET A 361 7.27 14.52 31.36
CA MET A 361 7.16 14.24 29.93
C MET A 361 7.98 15.24 29.08
N GLN A 362 8.04 16.52 29.48
CA GLN A 362 8.83 17.53 28.78
C GLN A 362 10.33 17.26 28.95
N GLU A 363 10.76 16.85 30.15
CA GLU A 363 12.15 16.47 30.40
C GLU A 363 12.53 15.21 29.62
N LEU A 364 11.59 14.27 29.45
CA LEU A 364 11.80 13.05 28.70
C LEU A 364 12.15 13.32 27.24
N TYR A 365 11.52 14.32 26.60
CA TYR A 365 11.75 14.62 25.19
C TYR A 365 11.88 16.11 24.88
N LYS A 366 12.82 16.75 25.58
CA LYS A 366 12.98 18.21 25.66
C LYS A 366 13.08 18.94 24.32
N ASP A 367 13.79 18.38 23.34
CA ASP A 367 14.12 19.08 22.10
C ASP A 367 13.01 19.00 21.04
N LYS A 368 12.05 18.08 21.20
CA LYS A 368 11.08 17.75 20.16
C LYS A 368 9.62 17.72 20.65
N ALA A 369 9.37 17.54 21.94
CA ALA A 369 8.02 17.48 22.49
C ALA A 369 7.49 18.86 22.91
N PHE A 370 6.25 19.14 22.52
CA PHE A 370 5.43 20.23 23.02
C PHE A 370 4.22 19.64 23.76
N ILE A 371 4.07 20.00 25.04
CA ILE A 371 3.07 19.40 25.93
C ILE A 371 2.07 20.44 26.40
N LEU A 372 0.83 20.23 25.99
CA LEU A 372 -0.35 20.99 26.41
C LEU A 372 -0.98 20.34 27.64
N THR A 373 -1.41 21.15 28.60
CA THR A 373 -2.16 20.69 29.78
C THR A 373 -3.57 21.22 29.78
N SER A 374 -4.51 20.44 30.30
CA SER A 374 -5.89 20.88 30.57
C SER A 374 -5.96 22.12 31.49
N GLU A 375 -5.00 22.29 32.39
CA GLU A 375 -4.88 23.48 33.24
C GLU A 375 -4.67 24.78 32.44
N THR A 376 -3.97 24.70 31.29
CA THR A 376 -3.74 25.87 30.43
C THR A 376 -5.06 26.41 29.90
N ILE A 377 -5.94 25.49 29.46
CA ILE A 377 -7.30 25.81 29.00
C ILE A 377 -8.13 26.37 30.16
N GLY A 378 -8.04 25.76 31.35
CA GLY A 378 -8.72 26.26 32.55
C GLY A 378 -8.31 27.69 32.92
N ARG A 379 -7.02 28.03 32.80
CA ARG A 379 -6.52 29.40 33.04
C ARG A 379 -7.08 30.39 32.02
N MET A 380 -7.16 30.01 30.74
CA MET A 380 -7.80 30.85 29.70
C MET A 380 -9.27 31.13 30.03
N MET A 381 -10.01 30.11 30.49
CA MET A 381 -11.40 30.29 30.92
C MET A 381 -11.53 31.26 32.11
N VAL A 382 -10.67 31.13 33.13
CA VAL A 382 -10.69 32.03 34.30
C VAL A 382 -10.36 33.47 33.89
N GLN A 383 -9.39 33.67 33.00
CA GLN A 383 -9.09 35.00 32.43
C GLN A 383 -10.30 35.56 31.67
N GLY A 384 -10.98 34.73 30.89
CA GLY A 384 -12.17 35.13 30.16
C GLY A 384 -13.38 35.49 31.02
N VAL A 385 -13.42 35.05 32.29
CA VAL A 385 -14.41 35.51 33.27
C VAL A 385 -14.07 36.91 33.80
N GLN A 386 -12.78 37.25 33.92
CA GLN A 386 -12.37 38.57 34.40
C GLN A 386 -12.69 39.67 33.38
N ASP A 387 -12.44 39.40 32.10
CA ASP A 387 -12.67 40.34 31.01
C ASP A 387 -13.75 39.82 30.05
N GLN A 388 -14.92 40.46 30.08
CA GLN A 388 -16.02 40.12 29.18
C GLN A 388 -15.58 40.25 27.72
N GLY A 389 -15.82 39.21 26.93
CA GLY A 389 -15.46 39.15 25.51
C GLY A 389 -14.12 38.47 25.23
N LEU A 390 -13.25 38.29 26.23
CA LEU A 390 -11.94 37.65 26.02
C LEU A 390 -12.07 36.17 25.62
N CYS A 391 -13.07 35.44 26.13
CA CYS A 391 -13.37 34.09 25.65
C CYS A 391 -13.71 34.05 24.14
N SER A 392 -14.43 35.05 23.63
CA SER A 392 -14.74 35.12 22.19
C SER A 392 -13.48 35.34 21.37
N VAL A 393 -12.57 36.17 21.88
CA VAL A 393 -11.25 36.41 21.25
C VAL A 393 -10.41 35.13 21.28
N PHE A 394 -10.35 34.42 22.41
CA PHE A 394 -9.63 33.14 22.48
C PHE A 394 -10.17 32.12 21.49
N ASN A 395 -11.49 31.96 21.39
CA ASN A 395 -12.09 31.04 20.43
C ASN A 395 -11.73 31.41 18.98
N GLN A 396 -11.73 32.69 18.63
CA GLN A 396 -11.33 33.16 17.29
C GLN A 396 -9.84 32.93 17.02
N LEU A 397 -8.98 33.16 18.03
CA LEU A 397 -7.53 33.01 17.89
C LEU A 397 -7.06 31.55 17.85
N THR A 398 -7.83 30.62 18.43
CA THR A 398 -7.46 29.20 18.47
C THR A 398 -8.00 28.38 17.32
N GLY A 399 -9.03 28.86 16.62
CA GLY A 399 -9.57 28.22 15.42
C GLY A 399 -8.84 28.68 14.15
N PHE A 400 -8.97 27.93 13.06
CA PHE A 400 -8.52 28.35 11.73
C PHE A 400 -9.55 29.22 10.99
N ASP A 401 -10.61 29.68 11.67
CA ASP A 401 -11.60 30.61 11.11
C ASP A 401 -11.41 32.03 11.67
N GLY A 402 -10.90 32.94 10.82
CA GLY A 402 -10.72 34.35 11.15
C GLY A 402 -9.27 34.80 11.22
N ASP A 403 -8.89 35.45 12.33
CA ASP A 403 -7.57 36.05 12.52
C ASP A 403 -6.60 35.00 13.12
N GLU A 404 -5.59 34.58 12.35
CA GLU A 404 -4.65 33.52 12.74
C GLU A 404 -3.32 34.05 13.28
N PHE A 405 -2.60 33.21 14.04
CA PHE A 405 -1.24 33.52 14.48
C PHE A 405 -0.17 33.05 13.50
N TYR A 406 0.66 34.00 13.08
CA TYR A 406 1.85 33.75 12.27
C TYR A 406 3.11 34.10 13.04
N VAL A 407 4.15 33.30 12.85
CA VAL A 407 5.49 33.54 13.40
C VAL A 407 6.45 33.76 12.24
N ALA A 408 7.01 34.95 12.13
CA ALA A 408 7.95 35.31 11.07
C ALA A 408 9.26 35.87 11.65
N GLY A 409 10.36 35.72 10.91
CA GLY A 409 11.66 36.25 11.31
C GLY A 409 11.72 37.77 11.21
N ALA A 410 12.40 38.43 12.15
CA ALA A 410 12.55 39.90 12.12
C ALA A 410 13.28 40.40 10.87
N GLU A 411 14.17 39.59 10.31
CA GLU A 411 14.87 39.88 9.05
C GLU A 411 13.95 39.76 7.84
N GLU A 412 13.13 38.71 7.77
CA GLU A 412 12.12 38.51 6.72
C GLU A 412 11.13 39.68 6.65
N LEU A 413 10.83 40.26 7.82
CA LEU A 413 9.93 41.39 7.97
C LEU A 413 10.61 42.76 7.80
N GLY A 414 11.95 42.81 7.70
CA GLY A 414 12.69 44.07 7.55
C GLY A 414 12.62 45.00 8.78
N VAL A 415 12.28 44.47 9.96
CA VAL A 415 12.07 45.26 11.19
C VAL A 415 13.29 45.26 12.11
N VAL A 416 14.46 44.83 11.64
CA VAL A 416 15.71 44.85 12.41
C VAL A 416 16.10 46.29 12.75
N GLY A 417 16.39 46.56 14.01
CA GLY A 417 16.72 47.90 14.55
C GLY A 417 15.51 48.76 14.92
N LYS A 418 14.28 48.25 14.79
CA LYS A 418 13.05 48.96 15.18
C LYS A 418 12.68 48.69 16.63
N THR A 419 12.04 49.67 17.25
CA THR A 419 11.47 49.50 18.59
C THR A 419 10.11 48.83 18.52
N PHE A 420 9.70 48.12 19.57
CA PHE A 420 8.38 47.48 19.61
C PHE A 420 7.23 48.49 19.42
N LEU A 421 7.39 49.71 19.95
CA LEU A 421 6.42 50.80 19.78
C LEU A 421 6.24 51.21 18.31
N GLU A 422 7.28 51.09 17.49
CA GLU A 422 7.21 51.45 16.07
C GLU A 422 6.46 50.41 15.24
N LEU A 423 6.45 49.13 15.64
CA LEU A 423 5.93 48.02 14.83
C LEU A 423 4.48 48.19 14.36
N PRO A 424 3.51 48.63 15.18
CA PRO A 424 2.14 48.84 14.72
C PRO A 424 2.01 49.88 13.59
N PHE A 425 2.95 50.83 13.49
CA PHE A 425 2.95 51.82 12.41
C PHE A 425 3.52 51.27 11.10
N TRP A 426 4.33 50.22 11.17
CA TRP A 426 4.89 49.55 9.99
C TRP A 426 3.94 48.51 9.41
N PHE A 427 3.09 47.92 10.25
CA PHE A 427 2.08 46.96 9.82
C PHE A 427 0.67 47.50 10.06
N PRO A 428 0.09 48.23 9.08
CA PRO A 428 -1.24 48.82 9.25
C PRO A 428 -2.37 47.76 9.30
N VAL A 429 -2.08 46.53 8.86
CA VAL A 429 -3.07 45.44 8.73
C VAL A 429 -2.74 44.27 9.67
N THR A 430 -1.57 44.23 10.32
CA THR A 430 -1.23 43.14 11.25
C THR A 430 -0.95 43.66 12.63
N VAL A 431 -1.37 42.90 13.65
CA VAL A 431 -1.14 43.27 15.04
C VAL A 431 0.11 42.54 15.53
N PRO A 432 1.23 43.24 15.80
CA PRO A 432 2.39 42.63 16.44
C PRO A 432 2.04 42.30 17.89
N TRP A 433 2.19 41.03 18.27
CA TRP A 433 1.79 40.55 19.59
C TRP A 433 3.00 40.41 20.51
N GLU A 434 3.98 39.61 20.10
CA GLU A 434 5.17 39.33 20.89
C GLU A 434 6.39 39.17 19.98
N TRP A 435 7.58 39.37 20.55
CA TRP A 435 8.83 38.95 19.94
C TRP A 435 9.70 38.16 20.92
N CYS A 436 10.50 37.22 20.39
CA CYS A 436 11.41 36.43 21.21
C CYS A 436 12.78 36.35 20.55
N GLY A 437 13.85 36.60 21.33
CA GLY A 437 15.23 36.51 20.87
C GLY A 437 15.79 35.11 21.11
N MET A 438 16.22 34.42 20.06
CA MET A 438 16.97 33.17 20.19
C MET A 438 18.40 33.48 20.65
N GLY A 439 18.63 33.57 21.97
CA GLY A 439 19.98 33.88 22.48
C GLY A 439 20.20 33.76 23.99
N SER A 440 19.16 33.69 24.83
CA SER A 440 19.34 33.35 26.25
C SER A 440 18.91 31.91 26.50
N THR A 441 19.74 31.20 27.25
CA THR A 441 19.52 29.82 27.76
C THR A 441 18.28 29.67 28.65
N SER A 442 17.54 30.76 28.88
CA SER A 442 16.17 30.77 29.38
C SER A 442 15.22 30.98 28.20
N SER A 443 14.67 29.91 27.64
CA SER A 443 13.58 29.91 26.66
C SER A 443 12.24 30.39 27.25
N THR A 444 12.28 31.40 28.12
CA THR A 444 11.11 32.12 28.58
C THR A 444 10.90 33.28 27.62
N PRO A 445 9.80 33.30 26.85
CA PRO A 445 9.34 34.51 26.18
C PRO A 445 9.32 35.61 27.23
N THR A 446 10.15 36.63 27.06
CA THR A 446 10.09 37.77 27.97
C THR A 446 8.83 38.56 27.63
N ASN A 447 7.74 38.25 28.35
CA ASN A 447 6.51 39.05 28.48
C ASN A 447 6.75 40.48 29.04
N LEU A 448 7.99 40.95 29.03
CA LEU A 448 8.35 42.31 29.40
C LEU A 448 8.22 43.16 28.13
N TRP A 449 7.00 43.68 27.95
CA TRP A 449 6.59 44.81 27.11
C TRP A 449 7.43 46.07 27.35
N ARG A 450 8.76 45.99 27.24
CA ARG A 450 9.61 47.18 27.24
C ARG A 450 9.55 47.76 25.85
N TYR A 451 8.66 48.73 25.69
CA TYR A 451 8.47 49.58 24.51
C TYR A 451 9.77 50.11 23.89
N SER A 452 10.86 50.23 24.67
CA SER A 452 12.16 50.76 24.25
C SER A 452 13.18 49.71 23.77
N ARG A 453 12.89 48.41 23.89
CA ARG A 453 13.83 47.38 23.44
C ARG A 453 13.82 47.35 21.90
N MET A 454 15.00 47.25 21.28
CA MET A 454 15.18 47.17 19.82
C MET A 454 15.31 45.72 19.37
N THR A 455 14.85 45.40 18.16
CA THR A 455 15.24 44.18 17.43
C THR A 455 16.72 44.26 17.10
N GLN A 456 17.56 43.53 17.83
CA GLN A 456 19.01 43.62 17.67
C GLN A 456 19.63 42.53 16.77
N SER A 457 18.87 41.52 16.34
CA SER A 457 19.43 40.37 15.62
C SER A 457 18.42 39.70 14.66
N SER A 458 18.94 38.99 13.66
CA SER A 458 18.19 38.13 12.73
C SER A 458 17.51 36.93 13.42
N SER A 459 17.95 36.56 14.63
CA SER A 459 17.41 35.43 15.38
C SER A 459 16.12 35.74 16.16
N TRP A 460 15.51 36.90 15.93
CA TRP A 460 14.26 37.31 16.57
C TRP A 460 13.07 36.86 15.73
N ARG A 461 12.06 36.30 16.39
CA ARG A 461 10.77 35.95 15.74
C ARG A 461 9.67 36.83 16.28
N MET A 462 8.77 37.27 15.41
CA MET A 462 7.62 38.11 15.73
C MET A 462 6.33 37.35 15.46
N MET A 463 5.42 37.38 16.45
CA MET A 463 4.09 36.80 16.34
C MET A 463 3.11 37.89 15.89
N MET A 464 2.33 37.63 14.85
CA MET A 464 1.39 38.58 14.27
C MET A 464 0.07 37.91 13.94
N THR A 465 -1.00 38.71 13.95
CA THR A 465 -2.30 38.33 13.40
C THR A 465 -2.71 39.31 12.30
N PRO A 466 -3.14 38.84 11.11
CA PRO A 466 -3.72 39.72 10.09
C PRO A 466 -5.11 40.20 10.56
N SER A 467 -5.46 41.43 10.20
CA SER A 467 -6.76 42.01 10.49
C SER A 467 -7.78 41.57 9.43
N SER A 468 -8.91 41.04 9.91
CA SER A 468 -10.13 40.65 9.16
C SER A 468 -10.63 41.56 8.04
N LEU A 469 -10.13 42.79 7.87
CA LEU A 469 -10.52 43.72 6.80
C LEU A 469 -9.89 43.41 5.42
N LEU A 470 -8.83 42.61 5.33
CA LEU A 470 -8.17 42.25 4.07
C LEU A 470 -7.65 40.81 4.12
N ARG A 471 -8.42 39.85 3.57
CA ARG A 471 -7.96 38.49 3.25
C ARG A 471 -6.93 38.54 2.13
N VAL A 472 -5.72 39.00 2.42
CA VAL A 472 -4.57 38.82 1.53
C VAL A 472 -3.66 37.79 2.20
N PRO A 473 -3.44 36.61 1.61
CA PRO A 473 -2.49 35.66 2.15
C PRO A 473 -1.11 36.33 2.18
N ILE A 474 -0.47 36.34 3.35
CA ILE A 474 0.93 36.76 3.47
C ILE A 474 1.78 35.61 2.93
N SER A 475 1.91 35.50 1.61
CA SER A 475 2.87 34.57 1.00
C SER A 475 4.27 35.14 1.20
N ILE A 476 5.05 34.57 2.11
CA ILE A 476 6.48 34.91 2.24
C ILE A 476 7.22 34.15 1.15
N SER A 477 7.29 34.75 -0.04
CA SER A 477 8.09 34.24 -1.16
C SER A 477 9.57 34.26 -0.81
N LEU A 478 10.14 33.08 -0.59
CA LEU A 478 11.59 32.83 -0.54
C LEU A 478 12.20 33.15 -1.91
N GLY A 479 12.56 34.41 -2.12
CA GLY A 479 13.38 34.83 -3.26
C GLY A 479 12.96 36.17 -3.85
N GLY A 480 13.82 37.17 -3.69
CA GLY A 480 14.02 38.25 -4.66
C GLY A 480 12.98 39.38 -4.70
N GLN A 481 13.38 40.54 -4.19
CA GLN A 481 12.81 41.88 -4.40
C GLN A 481 11.36 42.13 -3.94
N VAL A 482 11.26 42.80 -2.80
CA VAL A 482 10.07 43.54 -2.38
C VAL A 482 9.83 44.70 -3.36
N SER A 483 8.94 44.49 -4.32
CA SER A 483 8.27 45.57 -5.06
C SER A 483 6.81 45.57 -4.67
N ALA A 484 6.44 46.45 -3.75
CA ALA A 484 5.04 46.81 -3.52
C ALA A 484 4.54 47.59 -4.76
N SER A 485 4.08 46.89 -5.79
CA SER A 485 3.33 47.52 -6.87
C SER A 485 1.90 47.77 -6.39
N LEU A 486 1.63 49.01 -5.97
CA LEU A 486 0.28 49.54 -5.78
C LEU A 486 -0.50 49.43 -7.12
N PRO A 487 -1.66 48.75 -7.17
CA PRO A 487 -2.58 48.91 -8.29
C PRO A 487 -3.21 50.31 -8.18
N ASN A 488 -2.98 51.14 -9.20
CA ASN A 488 -3.63 52.44 -9.37
C ASN A 488 -5.16 52.30 -9.30
N PHE A 489 -5.75 52.74 -8.19
CA PHE A 489 -7.19 52.91 -8.04
C PHE A 489 -7.63 54.26 -8.64
N ARG A 490 -8.16 54.24 -9.87
CA ARG A 490 -9.25 55.16 -10.27
C ARG A 490 -10.52 54.33 -10.35
N ARG A 491 -11.41 54.42 -9.36
CA ARG A 491 -12.82 54.01 -9.53
C ARG A 491 -13.57 55.13 -10.24
N PRO A 492 -14.46 54.84 -11.19
CA PRO A 492 -15.73 55.53 -11.27
C PRO A 492 -16.72 54.86 -10.30
N MET A 493 -17.41 55.68 -9.53
CA MET A 493 -18.60 55.33 -8.76
C MET A 493 -19.59 54.49 -9.58
N GLN A 494 -20.08 53.40 -9.02
CA GLN A 494 -21.46 52.97 -9.22
C GLN A 494 -22.07 52.56 -7.88
N MET A 495 -23.16 53.25 -7.54
CA MET A 495 -24.08 52.88 -6.47
C MET A 495 -24.92 51.68 -6.89
N MET A 496 -25.14 50.74 -5.96
CA MET A 496 -26.35 49.93 -5.74
C MET A 496 -25.92 48.78 -4.82
N GLY A 497 -26.66 48.33 -3.81
CA GLY A 497 -28.02 48.57 -3.39
C GLY A 497 -28.34 47.43 -2.40
N LYS A 498 -29.04 47.74 -1.33
CA LYS A 498 -29.44 46.83 -0.26
C LYS A 498 -29.96 45.48 -0.77
N ARG A 499 -29.50 44.38 -0.17
CA ARG A 499 -30.32 43.37 0.49
C ARG A 499 -29.48 42.56 1.47
#